data_AF-A0A1F8UPU6-F1
#
_entry.id   AF-A0A1F8UPU6-F1
#
_cell.length_a   1.000
_cell.length_b   1.000
_cell.length_c   1.000
_cell.angle_alpha   90.00
_cell.angle_beta   90.00
_cell.angle_gamma   90.00
#
_symmetry.space_group_name_H-M   'P 1'
#
loop_
_entity.id
_entity.type
_entity.pdbx_description
1 polymer ?
#
loop_
_entity_poly.entity_id
_entity_poly.type
_entity_poly.pdbx_seq_one_letter_code
_entity_poly.pdbx_strand_id
1 'polypeptide(L)'
;MRGYQSGYVHGSVAYKLNQDREVEQKKSRIKVKKINRELLSYRFSIIVSSLVVFGMFAGVMTQYSSVSYKQNQIKKIEQKIKLVQDDLYDAKVAIAESMDTENVTKVATEKLGMVKAADYQIVYINIPEESYTVKY
;
A
#
# COMPACT_ATOMS: atom_id res chain seq x y z
N MET A 1 -33.55 69.27 12.03
CA MET A 1 -34.09 69.46 13.40
C MET A 1 -34.30 68.06 14.00
N ARG A 2 -33.54 67.68 15.04
CA ARG A 2 -33.64 66.35 15.70
C ARG A 2 -34.66 66.44 16.83
N GLY A 3 -35.76 65.70 16.70
CA GLY A 3 -36.84 65.66 17.71
C GLY A 3 -36.34 65.07 19.03
N TYR A 4 -36.55 65.81 20.11
CA TYR A 4 -36.30 65.37 21.48
C TYR A 4 -37.35 64.33 21.89
N GLN A 5 -36.96 63.07 22.09
CA GLN A 5 -37.87 62.07 22.65
C GLN A 5 -37.99 62.28 24.17
N SER A 6 -39.23 62.50 24.62
CA SER A 6 -39.58 62.79 26.01
C SER A 6 -39.31 61.60 26.94
N GLY A 7 -38.49 61.82 27.99
CA GLY A 7 -38.06 60.80 28.96
C GLY A 7 -39.03 60.54 30.11
N TYR A 8 -40.27 61.02 30.01
CA TYR A 8 -41.29 60.94 31.05
C TYR A 8 -42.29 59.80 30.80
N VAL A 9 -42.83 59.23 31.87
CA VAL A 9 -43.92 58.23 31.79
C VAL A 9 -45.19 58.95 31.35
N HIS A 10 -45.84 58.46 30.28
CA HIS A 10 -47.04 59.09 29.71
C HIS A 10 -48.14 59.26 30.76
N GLY A 11 -48.56 60.51 31.03
CA GLY A 11 -49.56 60.85 32.04
C GLY A 11 -49.01 61.16 33.44
N SER A 12 -47.69 61.21 33.63
CA SER A 12 -47.07 61.65 34.89
C SER A 12 -45.79 62.46 34.66
N VAL A 13 -45.41 63.29 35.63
CA VAL A 13 -44.12 64.04 35.61
C VAL A 13 -42.92 63.19 36.06
N ALA A 14 -43.13 61.91 36.34
CA ALA A 14 -42.07 61.01 36.77
C ALA A 14 -41.20 60.57 35.58
N TYR A 15 -39.88 60.63 35.77
CA TYR A 15 -38.91 60.09 34.83
C TYR A 15 -39.06 58.57 34.71
N LYS A 16 -38.95 58.03 33.49
CA LYS A 16 -38.93 56.57 33.26
C LYS A 16 -37.73 55.95 34.00
N LEU A 17 -37.99 55.08 34.98
CA LEU A 17 -36.95 54.39 35.74
C LEU A 17 -36.10 53.52 34.80
N ASN A 18 -34.76 53.60 34.93
CA ASN A 18 -33.79 52.95 34.03
C ASN A 18 -33.82 51.41 34.00
N GLN A 19 -34.70 50.80 34.80
CA GLN A 19 -34.84 49.35 34.95
C GLN A 19 -35.16 48.64 33.63
N ASP A 20 -35.99 49.25 32.77
CA ASP A 20 -36.33 48.66 31.46
C ASP A 20 -35.11 48.60 30.53
N ARG A 21 -34.24 49.63 30.54
CA ARG A 21 -33.01 49.66 29.72
C ARG A 21 -31.98 48.64 30.20
N GLU A 22 -31.83 48.45 31.50
CA GLU A 22 -30.90 47.47 32.06
C GLU A 22 -31.33 46.02 31.76
N VAL A 23 -32.64 45.74 31.83
CA VAL A 23 -33.20 44.43 31.48
C VAL A 23 -33.01 44.14 29.99
N GLU A 24 -33.21 45.14 29.11
CA GLU A 24 -32.95 45.00 27.68
C GLU A 24 -31.48 44.77 27.35
N GLN A 25 -30.57 45.52 28.00
CA GLN A 25 -29.13 45.33 27.85
C GLN A 25 -28.67 43.96 28.38
N LYS A 26 -29.24 43.47 29.47
CA LYS A 26 -28.92 42.13 29.99
C LYS A 26 -29.40 41.04 29.03
N LYS A 27 -30.61 41.18 28.47
CA LYS A 27 -31.14 40.26 27.45
C LYS A 27 -30.31 40.28 26.17
N SER A 28 -29.85 41.45 25.70
CA SER A 28 -29.00 41.56 24.51
C SER A 28 -27.61 40.94 24.73
N ARG A 29 -26.97 41.19 25.87
CA ARG A 29 -25.68 40.57 26.25
C ARG A 29 -25.77 39.04 26.34
N ILE A 30 -26.87 38.51 26.87
CA ILE A 30 -27.10 37.06 26.93
C ILE A 30 -27.29 36.48 25.52
N LYS A 31 -28.04 37.15 24.64
CA LYS A 31 -28.22 36.73 23.23
C LYS A 31 -26.88 36.74 22.48
N VAL A 32 -26.08 37.79 22.60
CA VAL A 32 -24.75 37.88 21.96
C VAL A 32 -23.80 36.79 22.47
N LYS A 33 -23.82 36.50 23.79
CA LYS A 33 -23.00 35.41 24.37
C LYS A 33 -23.44 34.02 23.90
N LYS A 34 -24.74 33.80 23.66
CA LYS A 34 -25.26 32.56 23.08
C LYS A 34 -24.87 32.40 21.61
N ILE A 35 -25.04 33.45 20.80
CA ILE A 35 -24.62 33.45 19.39
C ILE A 35 -23.13 33.18 19.27
N ASN A 36 -22.29 33.82 20.09
CA ASN A 36 -20.85 33.56 20.09
C ASN A 36 -20.49 32.14 20.52
N ARG A 37 -21.25 31.51 21.43
CA ARG A 37 -21.05 30.10 21.78
C ARG A 37 -21.42 29.16 20.63
N GLU A 38 -22.51 29.42 19.94
CA GLU A 38 -22.95 28.63 18.78
C GLU A 38 -21.98 28.78 17.59
N LEU A 39 -21.47 29.98 17.36
CA LEU A 39 -20.44 30.25 16.36
C LEU A 39 -19.10 29.57 16.72
N LEU A 40 -18.73 29.57 18.00
CA LEU A 40 -17.53 28.87 18.48
C LEU A 40 -17.68 27.36 18.35
N SER A 41 -18.83 26.78 18.71
CA SER A 41 -19.08 25.34 18.54
C SER A 41 -19.11 24.94 17.06
N TYR A 42 -19.64 25.80 16.18
CA TYR A 42 -19.62 25.56 14.74
C TYR A 42 -18.19 25.60 14.17
N ARG A 43 -17.40 26.61 14.55
CA ARG A 43 -15.96 26.68 14.19
C ARG A 43 -15.19 25.47 14.72
N PHE A 44 -15.46 25.05 15.94
CA PHE A 44 -14.85 23.86 16.53
C PHE A 44 -15.26 22.58 15.80
N SER A 45 -16.53 22.46 15.40
CA SER A 45 -17.03 21.34 14.61
C SER A 45 -16.34 21.22 13.25
N ILE A 46 -16.04 22.35 12.58
CA ILE A 46 -15.28 22.36 11.32
C ILE A 46 -13.85 21.89 11.56
N ILE A 47 -13.19 22.39 12.62
CA ILE A 47 -11.82 21.97 12.96
C ILE A 47 -11.77 20.48 13.27
N VAL A 48 -12.68 19.96 14.09
CA VAL A 48 -12.77 18.53 14.40
C VAL A 48 -13.04 17.71 13.15
N SER A 49 -13.97 18.13 12.29
CA SER A 49 -14.25 17.45 11.02
C SER A 49 -13.02 17.40 10.12
N SER A 50 -12.27 18.50 10.00
CA SER A 50 -11.04 18.53 9.22
C SER A 50 -9.96 17.60 9.78
N LEU A 51 -9.85 17.49 11.10
CA LEU A 51 -8.91 16.58 11.76
C LEU A 51 -9.29 15.11 11.57
N VAL A 52 -10.59 14.78 11.57
CA VAL A 52 -11.08 13.43 11.30
C VAL A 52 -10.76 13.01 9.87
N VAL A 53 -11.01 13.89 8.90
CA VAL A 53 -10.69 13.64 7.48
C VAL A 53 -9.18 13.46 7.32
N PHE A 54 -8.37 14.35 7.90
CA PHE A 54 -6.92 14.23 7.86
C PHE A 54 -6.41 12.94 8.53
N GLY A 55 -7.01 12.54 9.66
CA GLY A 55 -6.71 11.30 10.35
C GLY A 55 -7.02 10.06 9.50
N MET A 56 -8.14 10.06 8.77
CA MET A 56 -8.45 9.00 7.80
C MET A 56 -7.40 8.93 6.69
N PHE A 57 -7.02 10.06 6.09
CA PHE A 57 -5.99 10.08 5.05
C PHE A 57 -4.63 9.57 5.58
N ALA A 58 -4.23 9.99 6.78
CA ALA A 58 -3.01 9.50 7.42
C ALA A 58 -3.07 7.99 7.70
N GLY A 59 -4.21 7.48 8.19
CA GLY A 59 -4.41 6.05 8.43
C GLY A 59 -4.38 5.21 7.14
N VAL A 60 -4.90 5.75 6.05
CA VAL A 60 -4.80 5.11 4.73
C VAL A 60 -3.34 5.09 4.26
N MET A 61 -2.60 6.19 4.43
CA MET A 61 -1.19 6.28 4.03
C MET A 61 -0.28 5.27 4.75
N THR A 62 -0.52 4.98 6.04
CA THR A 62 0.27 3.97 6.78
C THR A 62 0.01 2.55 6.25
N GLN A 63 -1.23 2.26 5.85
CA GLN A 63 -1.56 0.99 5.19
C GLN A 63 -0.88 0.89 3.82
N TYR A 64 -0.91 1.96 3.01
CA TYR A 64 -0.21 2.01 1.71
C TYR A 64 1.30 1.80 1.85
N SER A 65 1.93 2.39 2.87
CA SER A 65 3.36 2.19 3.14
C SER A 65 3.67 0.73 3.50
N SER A 66 2.86 0.11 4.35
CA SER A 66 3.00 -1.30 4.72
C SER A 66 2.79 -2.23 3.52
N VAL A 67 1.78 -1.96 2.69
CA VAL A 67 1.53 -2.71 1.45
C VAL A 67 2.71 -2.55 0.48
N SER A 68 3.23 -1.34 0.29
CA SER A 68 4.38 -1.08 -0.58
C SER A 68 5.63 -1.84 -0.12
N TYR A 69 5.90 -1.86 1.18
CA TYR A 69 7.01 -2.62 1.75
C TYR A 69 6.87 -4.13 1.50
N LYS A 70 5.67 -4.68 1.75
CA LYS A 70 5.36 -6.10 1.49
C LYS A 70 5.46 -6.43 0.00
N GLN A 71 4.98 -5.55 -0.87
CA GLN A 71 5.07 -5.72 -2.32
C GLN A 71 6.52 -5.76 -2.80
N ASN A 72 7.39 -4.94 -2.22
CA ASN A 72 8.82 -4.96 -2.55
C ASN A 72 9.49 -6.26 -2.09
N GLN A 73 9.09 -6.80 -0.94
CA GLN A 73 9.56 -8.12 -0.50
C GLN A 73 9.09 -9.24 -1.44
N ILE A 74 7.82 -9.21 -1.88
CA ILE A 74 7.28 -10.18 -2.84
C ILE A 74 8.10 -10.13 -4.15
N LYS A 75 8.33 -8.94 -4.71
CA LYS A 75 9.15 -8.78 -5.92
C LYS A 75 10.56 -9.34 -5.76
N LYS A 76 11.20 -9.12 -4.62
CA LYS A 76 12.53 -9.70 -4.32
C LYS A 76 12.49 -11.23 -4.28
N ILE A 77 11.45 -11.81 -3.69
CA ILE A 77 11.30 -13.27 -3.63
C ILE A 77 11.05 -13.83 -5.04
N GLU A 78 10.17 -13.22 -5.82
CA GLU A 78 9.92 -13.60 -7.22
C GLU A 78 11.18 -13.54 -8.07
N GLN A 79 12.01 -12.49 -7.91
CA GLN A 79 13.29 -12.38 -8.59
C GLN A 79 14.23 -13.52 -8.22
N LYS A 80 14.33 -13.87 -6.93
CA LYS A 80 15.16 -15.00 -6.49
C LYS A 80 14.67 -16.33 -7.06
N ILE A 81 13.36 -16.54 -7.12
CA ILE A 81 12.78 -17.74 -7.71
C ILE A 81 13.13 -17.83 -9.20
N LYS A 82 13.01 -16.72 -9.93
CA LYS A 82 13.39 -16.68 -11.35
C LYS A 82 14.86 -16.99 -11.55
N LEU A 83 15.75 -16.36 -10.79
CA LEU A 83 17.19 -16.63 -10.88
C LEU A 83 17.50 -18.11 -10.65
N VAL A 84 16.89 -18.73 -9.62
CA VAL A 84 17.08 -20.16 -9.36
C VAL A 84 16.50 -21.04 -10.47
N GLN A 85 15.38 -20.66 -11.08
CA GLN A 85 14.80 -21.38 -12.21
C GLN A 85 15.67 -21.28 -13.46
N ASP A 86 16.22 -20.10 -13.74
CA ASP A 86 17.14 -19.87 -14.84
C ASP A 86 18.43 -20.66 -14.63
N ASP A 87 19.03 -20.63 -13.43
CA ASP A 87 20.19 -21.44 -13.07
C ASP A 87 19.92 -22.95 -13.25
N LEU A 88 18.73 -23.42 -12.85
CA LEU A 88 18.32 -24.81 -13.07
C LEU A 88 18.14 -25.15 -14.55
N TYR A 89 17.60 -24.23 -15.34
CA TYR A 89 17.44 -24.41 -16.78
C TYR A 89 18.81 -24.51 -17.45
N ASP A 90 19.71 -23.57 -17.16
CA ASP A 90 21.07 -23.54 -17.69
C ASP A 90 21.85 -24.81 -17.32
N ALA A 91 21.75 -25.25 -16.05
CA ALA A 91 22.35 -26.50 -15.62
C ALA A 91 21.76 -27.71 -16.34
N LYS A 92 20.45 -27.74 -16.59
CA LYS A 92 19.80 -28.82 -17.36
C LYS A 92 20.26 -28.82 -18.82
N VAL A 93 20.38 -27.65 -19.44
CA VAL A 93 20.89 -27.52 -20.80
C VAL A 93 22.34 -27.99 -20.87
N ALA A 94 23.20 -27.56 -19.94
CA ALA A 94 24.58 -28.01 -19.86
C ALA A 94 24.70 -29.53 -19.66
N ILE A 95 23.84 -30.13 -18.82
CA ILE A 95 23.77 -31.59 -18.68
C ILE A 95 23.37 -32.24 -20.01
N ALA A 96 22.32 -31.73 -20.67
CA ALA A 96 21.86 -32.25 -21.94
C ALA A 96 22.96 -32.16 -23.02
N GLU A 97 23.65 -31.03 -23.13
CA GLU A 97 24.79 -30.85 -24.04
C GLU A 97 25.98 -31.75 -23.68
N SER A 98 26.22 -32.02 -22.40
CA SER A 98 27.29 -32.95 -21.97
C SER A 98 26.95 -34.42 -22.20
N MET A 99 25.67 -34.77 -22.13
CA MET A 99 25.15 -36.11 -22.41
C MET A 99 24.88 -36.33 -23.90
N ASP A 100 24.86 -35.27 -24.70
CA ASP A 100 24.66 -35.37 -26.13
C ASP A 100 25.80 -36.17 -26.76
N THR A 101 25.42 -37.25 -27.45
CA THR A 101 26.29 -38.18 -28.15
C THR A 101 27.29 -37.48 -29.07
N GLU A 102 26.93 -36.35 -29.67
CA GLU A 102 27.83 -35.57 -30.52
C GLU A 102 28.97 -34.91 -29.71
N ASN A 103 28.66 -34.35 -28.54
CA ASN A 103 29.67 -33.73 -27.68
C ASN A 103 30.53 -34.79 -26.99
N VAL A 104 29.93 -35.91 -26.57
CA VAL A 104 30.66 -37.07 -26.02
C VAL A 104 31.64 -37.63 -27.04
N THR A 105 31.22 -37.82 -28.29
CA THR A 105 32.12 -38.31 -29.35
C THR A 105 33.23 -37.32 -29.64
N LYS A 106 32.95 -36.01 -29.69
CA LYS A 106 33.96 -34.98 -29.89
C LYS A 106 35.01 -34.94 -28.77
N VAL A 107 34.58 -34.99 -27.51
CA VAL A 107 35.51 -35.05 -26.37
C VAL A 107 36.32 -36.35 -26.39
N ALA A 108 35.69 -37.47 -26.70
CA ALA A 108 36.36 -38.76 -26.79
C ALA A 108 37.43 -38.78 -27.88
N THR A 109 37.16 -38.23 -29.07
CA THR A 109 38.13 -38.20 -30.18
C THR A 109 39.20 -37.14 -29.98
N GLU A 110 38.83 -35.89 -29.63
CA GLU A 110 39.77 -34.76 -29.58
C GLU A 110 40.61 -34.72 -28.30
N LYS A 111 40.03 -35.03 -27.14
CA LYS A 111 40.73 -34.95 -25.84
C LYS A 111 41.26 -36.28 -25.36
N LEU A 112 40.53 -37.37 -25.62
CA LEU A 112 40.90 -38.70 -25.14
C LEU A 112 41.57 -39.55 -26.23
N GLY A 113 41.65 -39.07 -27.47
CA GLY A 113 42.27 -39.79 -28.58
C GLY A 113 41.57 -41.11 -28.94
N MET A 114 40.31 -41.27 -28.54
CA MET A 114 39.52 -42.47 -28.78
C MET A 114 39.07 -42.52 -30.25
N VAL A 115 38.97 -43.74 -30.78
CA VAL A 115 38.49 -43.99 -32.15
C VAL A 115 37.26 -44.89 -32.07
N LYS A 116 36.30 -44.67 -32.98
CA LYS A 116 35.10 -45.51 -33.07
C LYS A 116 35.50 -46.98 -33.27
N ALA A 117 34.92 -47.87 -32.47
CA ALA A 117 35.16 -49.31 -32.57
C ALA A 117 34.75 -49.84 -33.95
N ALA A 118 35.52 -50.77 -34.49
CA ALA A 118 35.18 -51.47 -35.72
C ALA A 118 34.08 -52.49 -35.48
N ASP A 119 33.29 -52.82 -36.51
CA ASP A 119 32.09 -53.67 -36.38
C ASP A 119 32.35 -55.03 -35.71
N TYR A 120 33.53 -55.62 -35.92
CA TYR A 120 33.92 -56.89 -35.32
C TYR A 120 34.26 -56.81 -33.82
N GLN A 121 34.40 -55.61 -33.26
CA GLN A 121 34.71 -55.36 -31.84
C GLN A 121 33.44 -55.14 -31.00
N ILE A 122 32.26 -55.12 -31.63
CA ILE A 122 30.98 -54.86 -30.97
C ILE A 122 30.34 -56.18 -30.54
N VAL A 123 30.08 -56.33 -29.23
CA VAL A 123 29.38 -57.51 -28.66
C VAL A 123 28.04 -57.07 -28.10
N TYR A 124 26.95 -57.61 -28.66
CA TYR A 124 25.59 -57.35 -28.18
C TYR A 124 25.26 -58.25 -27.00
N ILE A 125 24.82 -57.65 -25.90
CA ILE A 125 24.34 -58.36 -24.72
C ILE A 125 22.82 -58.27 -24.64
N ASN A 126 22.15 -59.39 -24.37
CA ASN A 126 20.71 -59.41 -24.11
C ASN A 126 20.48 -59.03 -22.64
N ILE A 127 19.80 -57.91 -22.42
CA ILE A 127 19.45 -57.43 -21.08
C ILE A 127 18.02 -57.90 -20.78
N PRO A 128 17.76 -58.61 -19.67
CA PRO A 128 16.41 -59.02 -19.28
C PRO A 128 15.55 -57.80 -18.92
N GLU A 129 14.26 -57.84 -19.29
CA GLU A 129 13.32 -56.70 -19.20
C GLU A 129 13.11 -56.14 -17.79
N GLU A 130 13.52 -56.84 -16.74
CA GLU A 130 13.34 -56.39 -15.35
C GLU A 130 14.38 -55.34 -14.89
N SER A 131 15.41 -55.05 -15.70
CA SER A 131 16.58 -54.26 -15.29
C SER A 131 16.71 -52.88 -15.93
N TYR A 132 15.67 -52.30 -16.52
CA TYR A 132 15.74 -50.93 -17.06
C TYR A 132 14.81 -49.96 -16.33
N THR A 133 15.38 -48.89 -15.76
CA THR A 133 14.60 -47.75 -15.27
C THR A 133 14.34 -46.82 -16.46
N VAL A 134 13.13 -46.87 -17.01
CA VAL A 134 12.65 -45.86 -17.98
C VAL A 134 12.56 -44.53 -17.25
N LYS A 135 13.45 -43.59 -17.58
CA LYS A 135 13.29 -42.20 -17.16
C LYS A 135 12.41 -41.50 -18.20
N TYR A 136 11.17 -41.21 -17.80
CA TYR A 136 10.25 -40.31 -18.50
C TYR A 136 10.67 -38.85 -18.32
#